data_AF-A0A5B2Z4G8-F1
#
_entry.id   AF-A0A5B2Z4G8-F1
#
_cell.length_a   1.000
_cell.length_b   1.000
_cell.length_c   1.000
_cell.angle_alpha   90.00
_cell.angle_beta   90.00
_cell.angle_gamma   90.00
#
_symmetry.space_group_name_H-M   'P 1'
#
loop_
_entity.id
_entity.type
_entity.pdbx_description
1 polymer ?
#
loop_
_entity_poly.entity_id
_entity_poly.type
_entity_poly.pdbx_seq_one_letter_code
_entity_poly.pdbx_strand_id
1 'polypeptide(L)'
;MTTVEFVVPSVLNKGAGEKKMSIDASTLDEAFNIVSEIMGEDFKRRVIDINGKPRALINIYINGKNMRFSNAGMNSSLKEGDSIYILPAVAGGAEITSQDMIRYSRQIMLEEIGYIGMEKLKDAKICVVGAGGIGNPVLNQLVGMGIGTIRIVDRDVVEISNLHRQHLYTDVDIGKVKVEAALERLQKMNPDVKIEAIPISVTKYTAEKIIKGSDIVIDALDSIDARYALNDACLKLGIPFIYAGALGMVGSVCTIIPNQTACLRCIFPELSEDEMPTCSTEGVHPSILYLVAGIQVSEAVKITIGQPPSLANKLLYVDLNDLVFDKIQMNRHDECPSCGLNVKFQDTNVPSIMVEELCGRDRGKRTYTVTPAQITNEIDLSRILKTAESNGYVLKSKGNLGLTVSNQDKLLISFLTSGAATIVGAKSEKEALSIYNTFTEELKPKVS
;
A
#
# COMPACT_ATOMS: atom_id res chain seq x y z
N MET A 1 -19.94 -38.20 -35.04
CA MET A 1 -19.88 -36.91 -34.34
C MET A 1 -21.31 -36.43 -34.17
N THR A 2 -21.59 -35.70 -33.11
CA THR A 2 -22.90 -35.10 -32.86
C THR A 2 -22.78 -33.59 -32.96
N THR A 3 -23.79 -32.93 -33.54
CA THR A 3 -23.84 -31.47 -33.63
C THR A 3 -24.21 -30.91 -32.26
N VAL A 4 -23.39 -30.01 -31.73
CA VAL A 4 -23.61 -29.33 -30.45
C VAL A 4 -23.45 -27.82 -30.61
N GLU A 5 -24.09 -27.05 -29.74
CA GLU A 5 -23.91 -25.61 -29.64
C GLU A 5 -22.89 -25.29 -28.55
N PHE A 6 -21.79 -24.61 -28.87
CA PHE A 6 -20.82 -24.10 -27.89
C PHE A 6 -20.97 -22.59 -27.74
N VAL A 7 -21.23 -22.16 -26.50
CA VAL A 7 -21.51 -20.78 -26.16
C VAL A 7 -20.35 -20.18 -25.37
N VAL A 8 -19.75 -19.15 -25.95
CA VAL A 8 -18.66 -18.37 -25.33
C VAL A 8 -19.23 -17.03 -24.86
N PRO A 9 -19.15 -16.72 -23.56
CA PRO A 9 -19.68 -15.47 -23.02
C PRO A 9 -18.85 -14.29 -23.49
N SER A 10 -19.43 -13.09 -23.46
CA SER A 10 -18.78 -11.86 -23.92
C SER A 10 -17.38 -11.63 -23.34
N VAL A 11 -17.20 -11.96 -22.06
CA VAL A 11 -15.93 -11.84 -21.31
C VAL A 11 -14.81 -12.67 -21.95
N LEU A 12 -15.13 -13.84 -22.50
CA LEU A 12 -14.19 -14.73 -23.17
C LEU A 12 -14.16 -14.50 -24.69
N ASN A 13 -15.07 -13.68 -25.23
CA ASN A 13 -15.15 -13.27 -26.63
C ASN A 13 -14.73 -11.81 -26.85
N LYS A 14 -13.71 -11.33 -26.12
CA LYS A 14 -13.14 -9.97 -26.29
C LYS A 14 -14.18 -8.84 -26.21
N GLY A 15 -15.26 -9.03 -25.44
CA GLY A 15 -16.33 -8.03 -25.29
C GLY A 15 -17.27 -7.90 -26.49
N ALA A 16 -17.13 -8.70 -27.55
CA ALA A 16 -17.95 -8.64 -28.76
C ALA A 16 -19.34 -9.30 -28.61
N GLY A 17 -19.87 -9.38 -27.37
CA GLY A 17 -21.08 -10.12 -27.05
C GLY A 17 -20.89 -11.63 -26.95
N GLU A 18 -21.97 -12.33 -26.61
CA GLU A 18 -21.99 -13.80 -26.57
C GLU A 18 -21.82 -14.37 -27.98
N LYS A 19 -20.94 -15.35 -28.13
CA LYS A 19 -20.70 -16.05 -29.40
C LYS A 19 -21.17 -17.49 -29.30
N LYS A 20 -22.10 -17.87 -30.17
CA LYS A 20 -22.61 -19.23 -30.30
C LYS A 20 -21.99 -19.88 -31.55
N MET A 21 -21.48 -21.09 -31.40
CA MET A 21 -20.85 -21.84 -32.48
C MET A 21 -21.47 -23.23 -32.55
N SER A 22 -21.94 -23.61 -33.74
CA SER A 22 -22.36 -24.99 -34.00
C SER A 22 -21.14 -25.79 -34.42
N ILE A 23 -20.84 -26.87 -33.70
CA ILE A 23 -19.66 -27.71 -33.94
C ILE A 23 -20.02 -29.19 -33.87
N ASP A 24 -19.25 -30.03 -34.57
CA ASP A 24 -19.38 -31.48 -34.52
C ASP A 24 -18.35 -32.05 -33.54
N ALA A 25 -18.82 -32.55 -32.38
CA ALA A 25 -17.94 -33.11 -31.35
C ALA A 25 -18.62 -34.27 -30.63
N SER A 26 -17.83 -35.27 -30.25
CA SER A 26 -18.28 -36.45 -29.50
C SER A 26 -18.00 -36.35 -27.99
N THR A 27 -17.05 -35.50 -27.59
CA THR A 27 -16.68 -35.27 -26.19
C THR A 27 -16.46 -33.79 -25.90
N LEU A 28 -16.49 -33.39 -24.62
CA LEU A 28 -16.14 -32.03 -24.19
C LEU A 28 -14.71 -31.65 -24.59
N ASP A 29 -13.75 -32.57 -24.50
CA ASP A 29 -12.36 -32.32 -24.89
C ASP A 29 -12.23 -31.97 -26.38
N GLU A 30 -12.88 -32.76 -27.24
CA GLU A 30 -12.94 -32.51 -28.68
C GLU A 30 -13.60 -31.15 -28.98
N ALA A 31 -14.70 -30.83 -28.29
CA ALA A 31 -15.37 -29.55 -28.43
C ALA A 31 -14.46 -28.36 -28.07
N PHE A 32 -13.72 -28.44 -26.96
CA PHE A 32 -12.77 -27.39 -26.55
C PHE A 32 -11.61 -27.23 -27.53
N ASN A 33 -11.11 -28.32 -28.10
CA ASN A 33 -10.05 -28.28 -29.11
C ASN A 33 -10.54 -27.57 -30.39
N ILE A 34 -11.70 -27.97 -30.92
CA ILE A 34 -12.30 -27.34 -32.12
C ILE A 34 -12.53 -25.85 -31.91
N VAL A 35 -13.14 -25.46 -30.77
CA VAL A 35 -13.40 -24.05 -30.47
C VAL A 35 -12.11 -23.27 -30.28
N SER A 36 -11.08 -23.88 -29.70
CA SER A 36 -9.77 -23.25 -29.54
C SER A 36 -9.09 -22.97 -30.89
N GLU A 37 -9.25 -23.86 -31.87
CA GLU A 37 -8.78 -23.63 -33.23
C GLU A 37 -9.54 -22.50 -33.92
N ILE A 38 -10.88 -22.45 -33.75
CA ILE A 38 -11.73 -21.40 -34.34
C ILE A 38 -11.47 -20.03 -33.71
N MET A 39 -11.30 -19.96 -32.38
CA MET A 39 -11.14 -18.71 -31.63
C MET A 39 -9.69 -18.25 -31.50
N GLY A 40 -8.74 -19.12 -31.83
CA GLY A 40 -7.32 -18.87 -31.84
C GLY A 40 -6.64 -18.96 -30.47
N GLU A 41 -5.32 -18.80 -30.50
CA GLU A 41 -4.44 -19.04 -29.34
C GLU A 41 -4.74 -18.17 -28.12
N ASP A 42 -5.26 -16.95 -28.30
CA ASP A 42 -5.64 -16.07 -27.19
C ASP A 42 -6.82 -16.64 -26.39
N PHE A 43 -7.84 -17.19 -27.06
CA PHE A 43 -8.95 -17.88 -26.39
C PHE A 43 -8.44 -19.14 -25.69
N LYS A 44 -7.68 -19.98 -26.41
CA LYS A 44 -7.11 -21.22 -25.89
C LYS A 44 -6.36 -20.99 -24.58
N ARG A 45 -5.52 -19.96 -24.52
CA ARG A 45 -4.77 -19.58 -23.30
C ARG A 45 -5.66 -19.17 -22.13
N ARG A 46 -6.83 -18.57 -22.38
CA ARG A 46 -7.78 -18.13 -21.33
C ARG A 46 -8.62 -19.27 -20.78
N VAL A 47 -8.86 -20.32 -21.57
CA VAL A 47 -9.76 -21.41 -21.17
C VAL A 47 -9.06 -22.72 -20.84
N ILE A 48 -7.88 -22.97 -21.40
CA ILE A 48 -7.09 -24.21 -21.22
C ILE A 48 -5.75 -23.88 -20.54
N ASP A 49 -5.29 -24.76 -19.66
CA ASP A 49 -4.00 -24.69 -18.96
C ASP A 49 -2.85 -25.33 -19.77
N ILE A 50 -1.64 -25.30 -19.22
CA ILE A 50 -0.45 -25.85 -19.88
C ILE A 50 -0.48 -27.37 -20.06
N ASN A 51 -1.35 -28.07 -19.31
CA ASN A 51 -1.52 -29.52 -19.35
C ASN A 51 -2.67 -29.94 -20.26
N GLY A 52 -3.27 -29.00 -21.01
CA GLY A 52 -4.38 -29.26 -21.91
C GLY A 52 -5.74 -29.40 -21.21
N LYS A 53 -5.86 -29.04 -19.92
CA LYS A 53 -7.12 -29.12 -19.17
C LYS A 53 -7.81 -27.76 -19.09
N PRO A 54 -9.15 -27.69 -18.99
CA PRO A 54 -9.82 -26.43 -18.70
C PRO A 54 -9.29 -25.82 -17.41
N ARG A 55 -9.04 -24.52 -17.43
CA ARG A 55 -8.59 -23.80 -16.24
C ARG A 55 -9.61 -23.94 -15.12
N ALA A 56 -9.11 -24.02 -13.88
CA ALA A 56 -9.91 -24.17 -12.66
C ALA A 56 -10.93 -23.04 -12.40
N LEU A 57 -11.00 -22.02 -13.25
CA LEU A 57 -11.92 -20.88 -13.15
C LEU A 57 -12.96 -20.86 -14.28
N ILE A 58 -12.84 -21.78 -15.25
CA ILE A 58 -13.88 -22.00 -16.25
C ILE A 58 -14.85 -23.03 -15.68
N ASN A 59 -16.08 -22.57 -15.40
CA ASN A 59 -17.21 -23.44 -15.14
C ASN A 59 -17.80 -23.87 -16.48
N ILE A 60 -17.99 -25.18 -16.65
CA ILE A 60 -18.50 -25.77 -17.88
C ILE A 60 -19.88 -26.34 -17.57
N TYR A 61 -20.86 -26.01 -18.41
CA TYR A 61 -22.23 -26.47 -18.29
C TYR A 61 -22.63 -27.20 -19.58
N ILE A 62 -23.28 -28.35 -19.46
CA ILE A 62 -23.98 -28.99 -20.58
C ILE A 62 -25.47 -28.95 -20.27
N ASN A 63 -26.28 -28.32 -21.14
CA ASN A 63 -27.72 -28.14 -20.95
C ASN A 63 -28.07 -27.59 -19.55
N GLY A 64 -27.27 -26.63 -19.06
CA GLY A 64 -27.43 -26.01 -17.75
C GLY A 64 -26.92 -26.84 -16.55
N LYS A 65 -26.41 -28.06 -16.75
CA LYS A 65 -25.81 -28.88 -15.68
C LYS A 65 -24.31 -28.63 -15.58
N ASN A 66 -23.84 -28.24 -14.41
CA ASN A 66 -22.41 -27.98 -14.18
C ASN A 66 -21.62 -29.30 -14.18
N MET A 67 -20.59 -29.36 -15.02
CA MET A 67 -19.81 -30.57 -15.29
C MET A 67 -18.72 -30.86 -14.24
N ARG A 68 -18.50 -29.98 -13.26
CA ARG A 68 -17.61 -30.27 -12.12
C ARG A 68 -18.11 -31.39 -11.22
N PHE A 69 -19.41 -31.67 -11.24
CA PHE A 69 -20.03 -32.73 -10.46
C PHE A 69 -20.19 -34.04 -11.24
N SER A 70 -19.72 -34.10 -12.50
CA SER A 70 -19.74 -35.32 -13.29
C SER A 70 -18.43 -36.10 -13.08
N ASN A 71 -18.54 -37.42 -12.87
CA ASN A 71 -17.36 -38.28 -12.72
C ASN A 71 -16.54 -38.43 -14.02
N ALA A 72 -17.11 -38.03 -15.17
CA ALA A 72 -16.48 -38.16 -16.48
C ALA A 72 -15.65 -36.93 -16.89
N GLY A 73 -15.88 -35.76 -16.29
CA GLY A 73 -15.11 -34.54 -16.57
C GLY A 73 -15.08 -34.19 -18.06
N MET A 74 -13.88 -33.92 -18.60
CA MET A 74 -13.66 -33.59 -20.03
C MET A 74 -13.92 -34.75 -21.01
N ASN A 75 -13.96 -35.99 -20.51
CA ASN A 75 -14.31 -37.16 -21.32
C ASN A 75 -15.82 -37.39 -21.38
N SER A 76 -16.64 -36.45 -20.87
CA SER A 76 -18.09 -36.56 -20.95
C SER A 76 -18.53 -36.61 -22.41
N SER A 77 -19.28 -37.66 -22.77
CA SER A 77 -19.86 -37.81 -24.10
C SER A 77 -20.96 -36.78 -24.34
N LEU A 78 -20.98 -36.24 -25.55
CA LEU A 78 -21.96 -35.27 -26.02
C LEU A 78 -23.08 -35.97 -26.82
N LYS A 79 -24.26 -35.37 -26.81
CA LYS A 79 -25.43 -35.80 -27.59
C LYS A 79 -25.82 -34.74 -28.60
N GLU A 80 -26.53 -35.18 -29.65
CA GLU A 80 -27.08 -34.28 -30.65
C GLU A 80 -27.95 -33.20 -30.01
N GLY A 81 -27.65 -31.94 -30.30
CA GLY A 81 -28.36 -30.78 -29.78
C GLY A 81 -27.96 -30.34 -28.36
N ASP A 82 -26.92 -30.93 -27.76
CA ASP A 82 -26.39 -30.43 -26.48
C ASP A 82 -25.90 -28.99 -26.61
N SER A 83 -26.20 -28.16 -25.61
CA SER A 83 -25.67 -26.80 -25.48
C SER A 83 -24.61 -26.76 -24.39
N ILE A 84 -23.37 -26.44 -24.78
CA ILE A 84 -22.21 -26.28 -23.92
C ILE A 84 -22.04 -24.80 -23.63
N TYR A 85 -22.09 -24.41 -22.36
CA TYR A 85 -21.89 -23.03 -21.92
C TYR A 85 -20.68 -22.96 -21.01
N ILE A 86 -19.74 -22.05 -21.30
CA ILE A 86 -18.61 -21.78 -20.40
C ILE A 86 -18.83 -20.46 -19.66
N LEU A 87 -18.62 -20.46 -18.35
CA LEU A 87 -18.68 -19.25 -17.54
C LEU A 87 -17.37 -19.09 -16.77
N PRO A 88 -16.69 -17.95 -16.86
CA PRO A 88 -15.69 -17.62 -15.86
C PRO A 88 -16.39 -17.57 -14.49
N ALA A 89 -15.75 -18.12 -13.46
CA ALA A 89 -16.23 -17.97 -12.10
C ALA A 89 -16.16 -16.48 -11.72
N VAL A 90 -17.31 -15.80 -11.70
CA VAL A 90 -17.39 -14.39 -11.28
C VAL A 90 -17.74 -14.36 -9.80
N ALA A 91 -16.80 -13.91 -8.98
CA ALA A 91 -17.03 -13.62 -7.57
C ALA A 91 -16.85 -12.11 -7.35
N GLY A 92 -17.90 -11.34 -7.65
CA GLY A 92 -18.16 -9.97 -7.14
C GLY A 92 -16.98 -9.02 -6.96
N GLY A 93 -16.11 -8.87 -7.98
CA GLY A 93 -15.03 -7.88 -7.98
C GLY A 93 -15.21 -6.77 -9.03
N ALA A 94 -14.41 -5.71 -8.96
CA ALA A 94 -14.41 -4.64 -9.95
C ALA A 94 -14.19 -5.20 -11.36
N GLU A 95 -15.14 -4.97 -12.27
CA GLU A 95 -15.03 -5.44 -13.65
C GLU A 95 -13.77 -4.90 -14.33
N ILE A 96 -12.96 -5.81 -14.89
CA ILE A 96 -11.81 -5.44 -15.72
C ILE A 96 -12.32 -4.91 -17.06
N THR A 97 -12.09 -3.62 -17.31
CA THR A 97 -12.48 -2.98 -18.57
C THR A 97 -11.53 -3.37 -19.71
N SER A 98 -11.94 -3.12 -20.96
CA SER A 98 -11.06 -3.30 -22.13
C SER A 98 -9.76 -2.48 -22.03
N GLN A 99 -9.79 -1.32 -21.37
CA GLN A 99 -8.61 -0.48 -21.19
C GLN A 99 -7.67 -1.06 -20.13
N ASP A 100 -8.21 -1.64 -19.05
CA ASP A 100 -7.45 -2.39 -18.06
C ASP A 100 -6.75 -3.60 -18.69
N MET A 101 -7.45 -4.34 -19.57
CA MET A 101 -6.89 -5.49 -20.28
C MET A 101 -5.65 -5.10 -21.12
N ILE A 102 -5.63 -3.89 -21.68
CA ILE A 102 -4.48 -3.37 -22.42
C ILE A 102 -3.36 -2.96 -21.45
N ARG A 103 -3.69 -2.12 -20.45
CA ARG A 103 -2.74 -1.56 -19.49
C ARG A 103 -2.03 -2.63 -18.68
N TYR A 104 -2.78 -3.59 -18.15
CA TYR A 104 -2.27 -4.65 -17.28
C TYR A 104 -2.06 -5.97 -18.02
N SER A 105 -2.07 -5.97 -19.36
CA SER A 105 -1.88 -7.17 -20.19
C SER A 105 -0.75 -8.09 -19.70
N ARG A 106 0.43 -7.54 -19.37
CA ARG A 106 1.59 -8.34 -18.93
C ARG A 106 1.41 -8.93 -17.53
N GLN A 107 0.69 -8.24 -16.66
CA GLN A 107 0.37 -8.68 -15.31
C GLN A 107 -0.72 -9.76 -15.33
N ILE A 108 -1.75 -9.60 -16.17
CA ILE A 108 -2.83 -10.58 -16.34
C ILE A 108 -2.31 -11.89 -16.95
N MET A 109 -1.21 -11.87 -17.71
CA MET A 109 -0.60 -13.09 -18.24
C MET A 109 0.18 -13.90 -17.20
N LEU A 110 0.51 -13.33 -16.04
CA LEU A 110 1.16 -14.09 -14.96
C LEU A 110 0.16 -15.09 -14.38
N GLU A 111 0.58 -16.34 -14.24
CA GLU A 111 -0.28 -17.41 -13.71
C GLU A 111 -0.70 -17.09 -12.27
N GLU A 112 0.20 -16.48 -11.51
CA GLU A 112 0.01 -16.13 -10.11
C GLU A 112 -1.06 -15.06 -9.92
N ILE A 113 -1.17 -14.10 -10.86
CA ILE A 113 -2.14 -12.99 -10.78
C ILE A 113 -3.37 -13.31 -11.62
N GLY A 114 -3.20 -13.49 -12.93
CA GLY A 114 -4.32 -13.76 -13.83
C GLY A 114 -5.37 -12.65 -13.85
N TYR A 115 -6.52 -12.96 -14.42
CA TYR A 115 -7.67 -12.04 -14.45
C TYR A 115 -8.23 -11.79 -13.04
N ILE A 116 -8.41 -12.83 -12.24
CA ILE A 116 -9.00 -12.73 -10.89
C ILE A 116 -8.08 -11.98 -9.93
N GLY A 117 -6.77 -12.23 -9.98
CA GLY A 117 -5.83 -11.47 -9.16
C GLY A 117 -5.86 -10.00 -9.53
N MET A 118 -6.02 -9.66 -10.81
CA MET A 118 -6.20 -8.27 -11.24
C MET A 118 -7.49 -7.65 -10.67
N GLU A 119 -8.62 -8.37 -10.68
CA GLU A 119 -9.87 -7.89 -10.06
C GLU A 119 -9.67 -7.60 -8.58
N LYS A 120 -9.07 -8.54 -7.85
CA LYS A 120 -8.75 -8.37 -6.42
C LYS A 120 -7.82 -7.19 -6.16
N LEU A 121 -6.82 -6.98 -7.01
CA LEU A 121 -5.93 -5.80 -6.91
C LEU A 121 -6.74 -4.51 -7.10
N LYS A 122 -7.65 -4.45 -8.07
CA LYS A 122 -8.52 -3.28 -8.32
C LYS A 122 -9.55 -3.02 -7.21
N ASP A 123 -9.92 -4.03 -6.43
CA ASP A 123 -10.81 -3.85 -5.28
C ASP A 123 -10.08 -3.49 -3.98
N ALA A 124 -8.77 -3.77 -3.92
CA ALA A 124 -8.00 -3.64 -2.69
C ALA A 124 -7.76 -2.18 -2.27
N LYS A 125 -7.71 -2.00 -0.94
CA LYS A 125 -7.38 -0.76 -0.25
C LYS A 125 -6.11 -0.93 0.58
N ILE A 126 -4.99 -0.44 0.07
CA ILE A 126 -3.69 -0.56 0.74
C ILE A 126 -3.31 0.78 1.38
N CYS A 127 -2.95 0.76 2.67
CA CYS A 127 -2.40 1.92 3.37
C CYS A 127 -0.87 1.83 3.39
N VAL A 128 -0.20 2.80 2.78
CA VAL A 128 1.25 2.95 2.81
C VAL A 128 1.59 4.07 3.78
N VAL A 129 2.28 3.72 4.86
CA VAL A 129 2.66 4.66 5.92
C VAL A 129 4.12 5.04 5.74
N GLY A 130 4.36 6.27 5.33
CA GLY A 130 5.65 6.79 4.89
C GLY A 130 5.69 6.92 3.37
N ALA A 131 5.97 8.13 2.88
CA ALA A 131 6.24 8.45 1.48
C ALA A 131 7.75 8.76 1.28
N GLY A 132 8.60 8.29 2.18
CA GLY A 132 10.05 8.47 2.15
C GLY A 132 10.77 7.52 1.19
N GLY A 133 11.98 7.10 1.58
CA GLY A 133 12.88 6.29 0.74
C GLY A 133 12.34 4.91 0.36
N ILE A 134 11.70 4.19 1.30
CA ILE A 134 11.02 2.91 1.05
C ILE A 134 9.65 3.14 0.42
N GLY A 135 8.90 4.14 0.92
CA GLY A 135 7.54 4.43 0.48
C GLY A 135 7.45 4.81 -1.00
N ASN A 136 8.43 5.55 -1.51
CA ASN A 136 8.51 5.96 -2.91
C ASN A 136 8.41 4.77 -3.90
N PRO A 137 9.32 3.78 -3.85
CA PRO A 137 9.22 2.60 -4.71
C PRO A 137 7.99 1.72 -4.44
N VAL A 138 7.49 1.64 -3.20
CA VAL A 138 6.23 0.95 -2.90
C VAL A 138 5.07 1.60 -3.66
N LEU A 139 4.91 2.91 -3.51
CA LEU A 139 3.81 3.67 -4.11
C LEU A 139 3.81 3.59 -5.63
N ASN A 140 4.97 3.78 -6.27
CA ASN A 140 5.09 3.66 -7.73
C ASN A 140 4.64 2.28 -8.21
N GLN A 141 5.09 1.21 -7.55
CA GLN A 141 4.75 -0.14 -7.95
C GLN A 141 3.26 -0.43 -7.75
N LEU A 142 2.68 -0.14 -6.58
CA LEU A 142 1.26 -0.40 -6.32
C LEU A 142 0.34 0.39 -7.26
N VAL A 143 0.67 1.66 -7.56
CA VAL A 143 -0.07 2.47 -8.53
C VAL A 143 0.07 1.88 -9.94
N GLY A 144 1.28 1.46 -10.33
CA GLY A 144 1.52 0.81 -11.62
C GLY A 144 0.83 -0.54 -11.79
N MET A 145 0.69 -1.29 -10.70
CA MET A 145 -0.01 -2.58 -10.65
C MET A 145 -1.53 -2.46 -10.61
N GLY A 146 -2.06 -1.23 -10.48
CA GLY A 146 -3.50 -0.96 -10.55
C GLY A 146 -4.27 -1.31 -9.28
N ILE A 147 -3.66 -1.12 -8.11
CA ILE A 147 -4.38 -1.22 -6.83
C ILE A 147 -5.56 -0.24 -6.81
N GLY A 148 -6.73 -0.69 -6.35
CA GLY A 148 -7.96 0.12 -6.36
C GLY A 148 -7.84 1.43 -5.61
N THR A 149 -7.50 1.35 -4.33
CA THR A 149 -7.29 2.52 -3.47
C THR A 149 -5.96 2.42 -2.75
N ILE A 150 -5.18 3.50 -2.81
CA ILE A 150 -3.94 3.63 -2.04
C ILE A 150 -4.08 4.82 -1.11
N ARG A 151 -4.03 4.56 0.20
CA ARG A 151 -3.93 5.60 1.22
C ARG A 151 -2.45 5.86 1.51
N ILE A 152 -2.03 7.11 1.40
CA ILE A 152 -0.65 7.54 1.64
C ILE A 152 -0.63 8.38 2.90
N VAL A 153 0.19 8.02 3.88
CA VAL A 153 0.27 8.71 5.17
C VAL A 153 1.70 9.18 5.38
N ASP A 154 1.92 10.49 5.43
CA ASP A 154 3.22 11.07 5.74
C ASP A 154 3.01 12.50 6.26
N ARG A 155 3.82 12.95 7.20
CA ARG A 155 3.76 14.30 7.80
C ARG A 155 4.82 15.24 7.24
N ASP A 156 5.77 14.73 6.49
CA ASP A 156 6.93 15.50 6.09
C ASP A 156 6.67 16.37 4.86
N VAL A 157 7.57 17.32 4.68
CA VAL A 157 7.76 18.05 3.44
C VAL A 157 8.97 17.52 2.67
N VAL A 158 9.00 17.78 1.36
CA VAL A 158 10.13 17.42 0.51
C VAL A 158 11.33 18.30 0.82
N GLU A 159 12.48 17.67 1.06
CA GLU A 159 13.76 18.36 1.25
C GLU A 159 14.76 17.99 0.14
N ILE A 160 15.74 18.86 -0.14
CA ILE A 160 16.81 18.57 -1.13
C ILE A 160 17.59 17.29 -0.79
N SER A 161 17.77 17.01 0.50
CA SER A 161 18.43 15.80 1.02
C SER A 161 17.66 14.52 0.68
N ASN A 162 16.41 14.62 0.24
CA ASN A 162 15.56 13.48 -0.10
C ASN A 162 15.73 13.05 -1.57
N LEU A 163 16.09 13.98 -2.46
CA LEU A 163 15.98 13.80 -3.92
C LEU A 163 16.89 12.68 -4.48
N HIS A 164 17.98 12.34 -3.79
CA HIS A 164 18.87 11.24 -4.21
C HIS A 164 18.25 9.84 -4.05
N ARG A 165 17.14 9.70 -3.32
CA ARG A 165 16.49 8.39 -3.05
C ARG A 165 14.97 8.39 -3.12
N GLN A 166 14.32 9.55 -3.25
CA GLN A 166 12.86 9.70 -3.25
C GLN A 166 12.38 10.25 -4.60
N HIS A 167 12.37 9.38 -5.62
CA HIS A 167 12.25 9.75 -7.04
C HIS A 167 10.86 10.23 -7.51
N LEU A 168 9.83 10.18 -6.67
CA LEU A 168 8.55 10.87 -6.91
C LEU A 168 8.72 12.39 -6.90
N TYR A 169 9.74 12.89 -6.20
CA TYR A 169 9.98 14.32 -5.97
C TYR A 169 11.10 14.85 -6.86
N THR A 170 11.01 16.13 -7.22
CA THR A 170 12.08 16.87 -7.90
C THR A 170 12.32 18.22 -7.22
N ASP A 171 13.27 19.02 -7.72
CA ASP A 171 13.61 20.33 -7.15
C ASP A 171 12.41 21.29 -7.02
N VAL A 172 11.42 21.18 -7.92
CA VAL A 172 10.21 22.04 -7.88
C VAL A 172 9.26 21.68 -6.74
N ASP A 173 9.44 20.52 -6.12
CA ASP A 173 8.59 20.04 -5.04
C ASP A 173 9.16 20.37 -3.65
N ILE A 174 10.39 20.92 -3.57
CA ILE A 174 11.02 21.27 -2.28
C ILE A 174 10.10 22.19 -1.46
N GLY A 175 9.85 21.80 -0.21
CA GLY A 175 8.97 22.48 0.74
C GLY A 175 7.48 22.18 0.58
N LYS A 176 7.06 21.41 -0.44
CA LYS A 176 5.69 20.87 -0.52
C LYS A 176 5.52 19.67 0.42
N VAL A 177 4.29 19.42 0.85
CA VAL A 177 3.92 18.23 1.63
C VAL A 177 4.15 16.97 0.79
N LYS A 178 4.84 15.97 1.36
CA LYS A 178 5.24 14.74 0.66
C LYS A 178 4.05 13.96 0.08
N VAL A 179 2.98 13.80 0.86
CA VAL A 179 1.79 13.08 0.38
C VAL A 179 1.07 13.83 -0.74
N GLU A 180 1.13 15.16 -0.74
CA GLU A 180 0.55 15.99 -1.80
C GLU A 180 1.37 15.90 -3.10
N ALA A 181 2.68 16.06 -3.00
CA ALA A 181 3.58 15.90 -4.16
C ALA A 181 3.52 14.47 -4.73
N ALA A 182 3.40 13.46 -3.87
CA ALA A 182 3.21 12.07 -4.29
C ALA A 182 1.88 11.89 -5.03
N LEU A 183 0.77 12.39 -4.48
CA LEU A 183 -0.55 12.37 -5.13
C LEU A 183 -0.50 12.99 -6.53
N GLU A 184 0.06 14.20 -6.68
CA GLU A 184 0.18 14.90 -7.96
C GLU A 184 0.92 14.07 -9.02
N ARG A 185 1.97 13.34 -8.60
CA ARG A 185 2.78 12.52 -9.52
C ARG A 185 2.12 11.19 -9.85
N LEU A 186 1.61 10.50 -8.85
CA LEU A 186 1.02 9.17 -8.99
C LEU A 186 -0.30 9.21 -9.76
N GLN A 187 -1.11 10.26 -9.60
CA GLN A 187 -2.34 10.42 -10.38
C GLN A 187 -2.07 10.60 -11.89
N LYS A 188 -0.93 11.20 -12.24
CA LYS A 188 -0.47 11.29 -13.66
C LYS A 188 0.02 9.95 -14.17
N MET A 189 0.61 9.13 -13.31
CA MET A 189 1.10 7.79 -13.65
C MET A 189 -0.05 6.83 -13.95
N ASN A 190 -1.05 6.77 -13.08
CA ASN A 190 -2.23 5.94 -13.29
C ASN A 190 -3.48 6.64 -12.73
N PRO A 191 -4.30 7.28 -13.59
CA PRO A 191 -5.46 8.03 -13.15
C PRO A 191 -6.61 7.15 -12.64
N ASP A 192 -6.58 5.84 -12.92
CA ASP A 192 -7.62 4.89 -12.54
C ASP A 192 -7.51 4.45 -11.06
N VAL A 193 -6.36 4.72 -10.43
CA VAL A 193 -6.12 4.42 -9.01
C VAL A 193 -6.63 5.57 -8.14
N LYS A 194 -7.44 5.24 -7.13
CA LYS A 194 -7.88 6.22 -6.14
C LYS A 194 -6.77 6.44 -5.10
N ILE A 195 -6.31 7.67 -4.94
CA ILE A 195 -5.28 8.00 -3.96
C ILE A 195 -5.87 8.87 -2.85
N GLU A 196 -5.67 8.44 -1.60
CA GLU A 196 -6.06 9.17 -0.39
C GLU A 196 -4.79 9.69 0.31
N ALA A 197 -4.47 10.98 0.12
CA ALA A 197 -3.30 11.61 0.73
C ALA A 197 -3.64 12.17 2.12
N ILE A 198 -3.00 11.66 3.17
CA ILE A 198 -3.27 12.03 4.57
C ILE A 198 -2.00 12.64 5.21
N PRO A 199 -1.96 13.96 5.40
CA PRO A 199 -0.79 14.66 5.91
C PRO A 199 -0.75 14.64 7.46
N ILE A 200 -0.44 13.49 8.08
CA ILE A 200 -0.52 13.32 9.54
C ILE A 200 0.60 12.44 10.11
N SER A 201 0.99 12.72 11.36
CA SER A 201 1.91 11.88 12.15
C SER A 201 1.25 10.58 12.59
N VAL A 202 1.96 9.46 12.48
CA VAL A 202 1.57 8.18 13.07
C VAL A 202 2.07 8.10 14.50
N THR A 203 1.15 7.96 15.43
CA THR A 203 1.39 7.86 16.87
C THR A 203 0.45 6.82 17.46
N LYS A 204 0.66 6.43 18.72
CA LYS A 204 -0.25 5.51 19.42
C LYS A 204 -1.71 6.02 19.52
N TYR A 205 -1.95 7.32 19.31
CA TYR A 205 -3.29 7.92 19.35
C TYR A 205 -3.94 8.04 17.97
N THR A 206 -3.13 8.10 16.90
CA THR A 206 -3.62 8.35 15.54
C THR A 206 -3.63 7.08 14.67
N ALA A 207 -2.74 6.11 14.94
CA ALA A 207 -2.52 4.93 14.10
C ALA A 207 -3.81 4.15 13.79
N GLU A 208 -4.63 3.84 14.80
CA GLU A 208 -5.88 3.10 14.61
C GLU A 208 -6.85 3.80 13.66
N LYS A 209 -7.02 5.12 13.79
CA LYS A 209 -7.90 5.89 12.91
C LYS A 209 -7.37 5.95 11.48
N ILE A 210 -6.05 6.06 11.33
CA ILE A 210 -5.38 6.19 10.03
C ILE A 210 -5.56 4.92 9.19
N ILE A 211 -5.36 3.73 9.78
CA ILE A 211 -5.37 2.47 9.03
C ILE A 211 -6.75 1.83 8.92
N LYS A 212 -7.76 2.38 9.59
CA LYS A 212 -9.11 1.81 9.60
C LYS A 212 -9.67 1.70 8.18
N GLY A 213 -10.21 0.53 7.85
CA GLY A 213 -10.82 0.23 6.56
C GLY A 213 -9.84 -0.12 5.44
N SER A 214 -8.55 -0.33 5.76
CA SER A 214 -7.56 -0.86 4.84
C SER A 214 -7.51 -2.39 4.92
N ASP A 215 -7.25 -3.03 3.78
CA ASP A 215 -7.08 -4.48 3.69
C ASP A 215 -5.67 -4.91 4.10
N ILE A 216 -4.66 -4.06 3.82
CA ILE A 216 -3.25 -4.27 4.12
C ILE A 216 -2.61 -2.93 4.52
N VAL A 217 -1.69 -2.97 5.48
CA VAL A 217 -0.82 -1.84 5.84
C VAL A 217 0.63 -2.17 5.48
N ILE A 218 1.30 -1.24 4.81
CA ILE A 218 2.73 -1.32 4.48
C ILE A 218 3.48 -0.27 5.29
N ASP A 219 4.49 -0.72 6.03
CA ASP A 219 5.41 0.12 6.79
C ASP A 219 6.53 0.65 5.92
N ALA A 220 6.59 1.96 5.74
CA ALA A 220 7.70 2.65 5.12
C ALA A 220 8.22 3.78 6.02
N LEU A 221 8.03 3.64 7.34
CA LEU A 221 8.48 4.59 8.36
C LEU A 221 9.96 4.43 8.66
N ASP A 222 10.55 5.47 9.23
CA ASP A 222 11.92 5.51 9.76
C ASP A 222 12.00 5.72 11.27
N SER A 223 10.86 5.80 11.97
CA SER A 223 10.76 5.95 13.43
C SER A 223 10.25 4.67 14.11
N ILE A 224 10.91 4.25 15.19
CA ILE A 224 10.57 3.01 15.90
C ILE A 224 9.25 3.13 16.66
N ASP A 225 9.02 4.25 17.33
CA ASP A 225 7.78 4.50 18.07
C ASP A 225 6.56 4.49 17.14
N ALA A 226 6.68 5.11 15.97
CA ALA A 226 5.62 5.11 14.96
C ALA A 226 5.35 3.70 14.43
N ARG A 227 6.40 2.88 14.23
CA ARG A 227 6.26 1.48 13.80
C ARG A 227 5.56 0.62 14.85
N TYR A 228 5.90 0.77 16.12
CA TYR A 228 5.21 0.05 17.18
C TYR A 228 3.75 0.48 17.33
N ALA A 229 3.46 1.77 17.25
CA ALA A 229 2.08 2.26 17.23
C ALA A 229 1.28 1.67 16.06
N LEU A 230 1.89 1.57 14.88
CA LEU A 230 1.27 0.99 13.70
C LEU A 230 1.05 -0.52 13.85
N ASN A 231 2.03 -1.25 14.37
CA ASN A 231 1.93 -2.67 14.70
C ASN A 231 0.76 -2.93 15.66
N ASP A 232 0.68 -2.16 16.74
CA ASP A 232 -0.34 -2.34 17.78
C ASP A 232 -1.75 -2.04 17.23
N ALA A 233 -1.88 -1.03 16.38
CA ALA A 233 -3.12 -0.74 15.66
C ALA A 233 -3.52 -1.85 14.68
N CYS A 234 -2.58 -2.39 13.91
CA CYS A 234 -2.83 -3.48 12.95
C CYS A 234 -3.29 -4.76 13.67
N LEU A 235 -2.64 -5.10 14.79
CA LEU A 235 -3.03 -6.22 15.64
C LEU A 235 -4.44 -6.04 16.20
N LYS A 236 -4.76 -4.85 16.71
CA LYS A 236 -6.09 -4.52 17.26
C LYS A 236 -7.21 -4.61 16.22
N LEU A 237 -6.94 -4.16 15.00
CA LEU A 237 -7.93 -4.15 13.90
C LEU A 237 -7.93 -5.43 13.06
N GLY A 238 -6.99 -6.36 13.30
CA GLY A 238 -6.88 -7.60 12.52
C GLY A 238 -6.40 -7.38 11.08
N ILE A 239 -5.65 -6.30 10.82
CA ILE A 239 -5.17 -5.93 9.48
C ILE A 239 -3.75 -6.49 9.26
N PRO A 240 -3.47 -7.23 8.17
CA PRO A 240 -2.12 -7.61 7.77
C PRO A 240 -1.17 -6.42 7.67
N PHE A 241 0.03 -6.59 8.22
CA PHE A 241 1.05 -5.55 8.32
C PHE A 241 2.37 -6.04 7.72
N ILE A 242 2.95 -5.28 6.80
CA ILE A 242 4.20 -5.64 6.12
C ILE A 242 5.28 -4.64 6.53
N TYR A 243 6.16 -5.10 7.42
CA TYR A 243 7.27 -4.33 7.94
C TYR A 243 8.44 -4.29 6.94
N ALA A 244 9.10 -3.14 6.82
CA ALA A 244 10.45 -3.06 6.31
C ALA A 244 11.31 -2.02 7.04
N GLY A 245 12.61 -2.31 7.10
CA GLY A 245 13.64 -1.40 7.59
C GLY A 245 14.86 -1.44 6.68
N ALA A 246 15.59 -0.33 6.61
CA ALA A 246 16.85 -0.24 5.88
C ALA A 246 17.78 0.79 6.53
N LEU A 247 19.06 0.47 6.60
CA LEU A 247 20.11 1.32 7.16
C LEU A 247 21.45 0.97 6.50
N GLY A 248 22.23 1.97 6.08
CA GLY A 248 23.48 1.73 5.35
C GLY A 248 23.27 0.86 4.11
N MET A 249 23.86 -0.33 4.11
CA MET A 249 23.78 -1.32 3.02
C MET A 249 22.80 -2.48 3.29
N VAL A 250 22.19 -2.49 4.49
CA VAL A 250 21.38 -3.62 4.97
C VAL A 250 19.90 -3.28 5.04
N GLY A 251 19.06 -4.29 4.88
CA GLY A 251 17.62 -4.14 4.95
C GLY A 251 16.94 -5.39 5.51
N SER A 252 15.72 -5.21 5.99
CA SER A 252 14.93 -6.30 6.55
C SER A 252 13.47 -6.17 6.19
N VAL A 253 12.79 -7.31 5.94
CA VAL A 253 11.35 -7.37 5.62
C VAL A 253 10.70 -8.53 6.35
N CYS A 254 9.50 -8.32 6.89
CA CYS A 254 8.68 -9.43 7.39
C CYS A 254 7.18 -9.15 7.20
N THR A 255 6.39 -10.22 7.14
CA THR A 255 4.93 -10.12 7.04
C THR A 255 4.27 -10.58 8.32
N ILE A 256 3.51 -9.68 8.93
CA ILE A 256 2.80 -9.88 10.18
C ILE A 256 1.32 -10.06 9.85
N ILE A 257 0.84 -11.29 10.03
CA ILE A 257 -0.58 -11.64 10.03
C ILE A 257 -1.05 -11.70 11.48
N PRO A 258 -1.95 -10.78 11.91
CA PRO A 258 -2.46 -10.74 13.28
C PRO A 258 -2.97 -12.09 13.77
N ASN A 259 -2.67 -12.41 15.03
CA ASN A 259 -3.03 -13.67 15.71
C ASN A 259 -2.49 -14.97 15.08
N GLN A 260 -1.68 -14.90 14.01
CA GLN A 260 -1.12 -16.08 13.33
C GLN A 260 0.42 -16.11 13.34
N THR A 261 1.06 -14.93 13.35
CA THR A 261 2.52 -14.81 13.23
C THR A 261 3.12 -13.98 14.37
N ALA A 262 4.45 -14.04 14.50
CA ALA A 262 5.22 -13.11 15.32
C ALA A 262 4.92 -11.67 14.90
N CYS A 263 4.61 -10.78 15.86
CA CYS A 263 4.44 -9.35 15.57
C CYS A 263 5.77 -8.61 15.68
N LEU A 264 5.79 -7.31 15.40
CA LEU A 264 7.02 -6.53 15.43
C LEU A 264 7.72 -6.58 16.80
N ARG A 265 6.96 -6.48 17.91
CA ARG A 265 7.48 -6.65 19.28
C ARG A 265 7.94 -8.07 19.62
N CYS A 266 7.51 -9.11 18.92
CA CYS A 266 8.10 -10.43 19.09
C CYS A 266 9.51 -10.48 18.50
N ILE A 267 9.72 -9.80 17.37
CA ILE A 267 11.00 -9.77 16.65
C ILE A 267 11.98 -8.81 17.34
N PHE A 268 11.47 -7.64 17.75
CA PHE A 268 12.22 -6.57 18.37
C PHE A 268 11.48 -6.12 19.64
N PRO A 269 11.77 -6.68 20.83
CA PRO A 269 10.96 -6.44 22.03
C PRO A 269 11.11 -5.03 22.63
N GLU A 270 12.34 -4.51 22.66
CA GLU A 270 12.71 -3.30 23.41
C GLU A 270 13.63 -2.39 22.59
N LEU A 271 13.33 -2.15 21.30
CA LEU A 271 14.07 -1.11 20.58
C LEU A 271 13.64 0.27 21.08
N SER A 272 14.62 1.08 21.50
CA SER A 272 14.41 2.50 21.76
C SER A 272 14.93 3.34 20.60
N GLU A 273 14.32 4.51 20.39
CA GLU A 273 14.73 5.43 19.33
C GLU A 273 16.13 6.02 19.59
N ASP A 274 16.52 6.16 20.87
CA ASP A 274 17.83 6.67 21.30
C ASP A 274 18.99 5.70 21.04
N GLU A 275 18.71 4.39 20.98
CA GLU A 275 19.72 3.34 20.75
C GLU A 275 19.94 3.03 19.27
N MET A 276 19.08 3.55 18.39
CA MET A 276 19.06 3.20 16.98
C MET A 276 19.78 4.24 16.12
N PRO A 277 20.79 3.83 15.32
CA PRO A 277 21.37 4.74 14.35
C PRO A 277 20.32 5.17 13.31
N THR A 278 20.41 6.43 12.88
CA THR A 278 19.48 7.02 11.92
C THR A 278 20.04 7.02 10.51
N CYS A 279 19.18 7.09 9.49
CA CYS A 279 19.63 7.32 8.10
C CYS A 279 20.46 8.62 7.95
N SER A 280 20.26 9.60 8.83
CA SER A 280 21.02 10.86 8.83
C SER A 280 22.42 10.73 9.42
N THR A 281 22.66 9.69 10.24
CA THR A 281 23.97 9.44 10.88
C THR A 281 24.76 8.37 10.14
N GLU A 282 24.14 7.24 9.79
CA GLU A 282 24.81 6.12 9.09
C GLU A 282 24.69 6.19 7.56
N GLY A 283 23.76 7.00 7.04
CA GLY A 283 23.41 6.98 5.62
C GLY A 283 22.54 5.77 5.24
N VAL A 284 22.11 5.74 3.98
CA VAL A 284 21.38 4.61 3.40
C VAL A 284 21.57 4.54 1.90
N HIS A 285 21.88 3.35 1.38
CA HIS A 285 22.09 3.14 -0.04
C HIS A 285 20.74 3.08 -0.78
N PRO A 286 20.52 3.86 -1.87
CA PRO A 286 19.23 3.87 -2.56
C PRO A 286 18.75 2.49 -3.03
N SER A 287 19.64 1.61 -3.48
CA SER A 287 19.26 0.27 -3.95
C SER A 287 18.67 -0.62 -2.86
N ILE A 288 19.10 -0.51 -1.58
CA ILE A 288 18.53 -1.36 -0.53
C ILE A 288 17.07 -1.00 -0.27
N LEU A 289 16.71 0.28 -0.40
CA LEU A 289 15.34 0.78 -0.27
C LEU A 289 14.42 0.18 -1.35
N TYR A 290 14.91 0.08 -2.58
CA TYR A 290 14.17 -0.51 -3.70
C TYR A 290 13.99 -2.02 -3.55
N LEU A 291 15.01 -2.72 -3.04
CA LEU A 291 14.92 -4.15 -2.79
C LEU A 291 13.87 -4.45 -1.72
N VAL A 292 13.96 -3.82 -0.55
CA VAL A 292 12.98 -4.08 0.53
C VAL A 292 11.58 -3.66 0.11
N ALA A 293 11.43 -2.53 -0.59
CA ALA A 293 10.13 -2.06 -1.09
C ALA A 293 9.50 -3.01 -2.12
N GLY A 294 10.27 -3.51 -3.09
CA GLY A 294 9.78 -4.50 -4.06
C GLY A 294 9.31 -5.79 -3.39
N ILE A 295 10.01 -6.22 -2.33
CA ILE A 295 9.62 -7.39 -1.55
C ILE A 295 8.33 -7.10 -0.75
N GLN A 296 8.19 -5.92 -0.14
CA GLN A 296 6.94 -5.53 0.52
C GLN A 296 5.75 -5.56 -0.44
N VAL A 297 5.92 -5.02 -1.65
CA VAL A 297 4.88 -5.03 -2.69
C VAL A 297 4.54 -6.46 -3.09
N SER A 298 5.54 -7.32 -3.27
CA SER A 298 5.30 -8.74 -3.59
C SER A 298 4.47 -9.45 -2.50
N GLU A 299 4.77 -9.22 -1.24
CA GLU A 299 4.01 -9.80 -0.12
C GLU A 299 2.60 -9.21 -0.04
N ALA A 300 2.43 -7.90 -0.28
CA ALA A 300 1.12 -7.26 -0.31
C ALA A 300 0.24 -7.85 -1.42
N VAL A 301 0.80 -8.01 -2.62
CA VAL A 301 0.11 -8.59 -3.78
C VAL A 301 -0.35 -10.02 -3.48
N LYS A 302 0.52 -10.86 -2.90
CA LYS A 302 0.15 -12.24 -2.51
C LYS A 302 -1.04 -12.25 -1.56
N ILE A 303 -1.00 -11.44 -0.50
CA ILE A 303 -2.10 -11.36 0.47
C ILE A 303 -3.39 -10.90 -0.23
N THR A 304 -3.32 -9.83 -1.04
CA THR A 304 -4.47 -9.29 -1.77
C THR A 304 -5.13 -10.32 -2.67
N ILE A 305 -4.34 -11.11 -3.40
CA ILE A 305 -4.87 -12.14 -4.30
C ILE A 305 -5.27 -13.45 -3.60
N GLY A 306 -5.07 -13.54 -2.28
CA GLY A 306 -5.43 -14.68 -1.44
C GLY A 306 -4.38 -15.80 -1.39
N GLN A 307 -3.14 -15.50 -1.75
CA GLN A 307 -2.00 -16.40 -1.59
C GLN A 307 -1.33 -16.21 -0.22
N PRO A 308 -0.72 -17.27 0.35
CA PRO A 308 0.03 -17.14 1.60
C PRO A 308 1.28 -16.27 1.40
N PRO A 309 1.56 -15.31 2.30
CA PRO A 309 2.79 -14.53 2.25
C PRO A 309 4.02 -15.42 2.51
N SER A 310 5.12 -15.15 1.82
CA SER A 310 6.36 -15.92 1.94
C SER A 310 7.13 -15.62 3.23
N LEU A 311 6.92 -14.44 3.80
CA LEU A 311 7.60 -13.93 4.99
C LEU A 311 6.76 -14.00 6.28
N ALA A 312 5.66 -14.76 6.28
CA ALA A 312 5.00 -15.14 7.53
C ALA A 312 5.97 -15.90 8.44
N ASN A 313 6.10 -15.43 9.70
CA ASN A 313 7.03 -15.96 10.70
C ASN A 313 8.49 -16.00 10.22
N LYS A 314 8.89 -15.11 9.32
CA LYS A 314 10.28 -15.01 8.85
C LYS A 314 10.69 -13.55 8.75
N LEU A 315 11.87 -13.23 9.24
CA LEU A 315 12.56 -11.99 8.92
C LEU A 315 13.49 -12.29 7.74
N LEU A 316 13.23 -11.66 6.60
CA LEU A 316 14.21 -11.61 5.53
C LEU A 316 15.24 -10.54 5.87
N TYR A 317 16.50 -10.91 5.94
CA TYR A 317 17.65 -10.02 6.05
C TYR A 317 18.34 -9.94 4.70
N VAL A 318 18.67 -8.72 4.27
CA VAL A 318 19.32 -8.43 3.00
C VAL A 318 20.57 -7.60 3.27
N ASP A 319 21.72 -8.04 2.76
CA ASP A 319 22.97 -7.30 2.80
C ASP A 319 23.50 -7.09 1.38
N LEU A 320 23.66 -5.82 0.97
CA LEU A 320 24.18 -5.48 -0.35
C LEU A 320 25.69 -5.63 -0.51
N ASN A 321 26.47 -5.67 0.57
CA ASN A 321 27.92 -5.79 0.46
C ASN A 321 28.30 -7.14 -0.16
N ASP A 322 27.66 -8.20 0.32
CA ASP A 322 27.92 -9.59 -0.11
C ASP A 322 26.76 -10.18 -0.95
N LEU A 323 25.71 -9.38 -1.21
CA LEU A 323 24.47 -9.79 -1.88
C LEU A 323 23.81 -11.01 -1.22
N VAL A 324 23.68 -10.96 0.10
CA VAL A 324 23.11 -12.03 0.92
C VAL A 324 21.62 -11.81 1.17
N PHE A 325 20.85 -12.90 1.10
CA PHE A 325 19.42 -12.93 1.40
C PHE A 325 19.11 -14.07 2.37
N ASP A 326 19.10 -13.77 3.66
CA ASP A 326 18.89 -14.75 4.71
C ASP A 326 17.47 -14.71 5.25
N LYS A 327 16.85 -15.88 5.40
CA LYS A 327 15.53 -16.02 6.02
C LYS A 327 15.71 -16.55 7.44
N ILE A 328 15.45 -15.69 8.40
CA ILE A 328 15.57 -16.02 9.82
C ILE A 328 14.16 -16.36 10.33
N GLN A 329 14.01 -17.55 10.92
CA GLN A 329 12.73 -18.00 11.48
C GLN A 329 12.37 -17.17 12.72
N MET A 330 11.14 -16.67 12.76
CA MET A 330 10.58 -15.91 13.88
C MET A 330 9.44 -16.70 14.52
N ASN A 331 9.23 -16.50 15.82
CA ASN A 331 8.15 -17.14 16.56
C ASN A 331 7.36 -16.09 17.35
N ARG A 332 6.05 -16.32 17.46
CA ARG A 332 5.19 -15.53 18.34
C ARG A 332 5.49 -15.92 19.79
N HIS A 333 5.50 -14.93 20.68
CA HIS A 333 5.68 -15.12 22.12
C HIS A 333 4.38 -14.86 22.86
N ASP A 334 4.03 -15.74 23.81
CA ASP A 334 2.78 -15.63 24.59
C ASP A 334 2.84 -14.47 25.60
N GLU A 335 4.04 -14.08 26.03
CA GLU A 335 4.31 -12.93 26.90
C GLU A 335 4.47 -11.61 26.13
N CYS A 336 4.34 -11.61 24.80
CA CYS A 336 4.51 -10.40 23.99
C CYS A 336 3.57 -9.27 24.45
N PRO A 337 4.07 -8.05 24.72
CA PRO A 337 3.23 -6.96 25.22
C PRO A 337 2.20 -6.43 24.19
N SER A 338 2.36 -6.76 22.91
CA SER A 338 1.43 -6.35 21.83
C SER A 338 0.46 -7.44 21.38
N CYS A 339 0.91 -8.68 21.29
CA CYS A 339 0.12 -9.77 20.71
C CYS A 339 0.00 -11.00 21.61
N GLY A 340 0.55 -10.98 22.82
CA GLY A 340 0.49 -12.09 23.78
C GLY A 340 -0.91 -12.32 24.34
N LEU A 341 -1.04 -13.32 25.21
CA LEU A 341 -2.35 -13.76 25.73
C LEU A 341 -2.99 -12.76 26.71
N ASN A 342 -2.17 -11.94 27.38
CA ASN A 342 -2.60 -11.04 28.46
C ASN A 342 -2.59 -9.56 28.07
N VAL A 343 -2.63 -9.24 26.78
CA VAL A 343 -2.61 -7.86 26.29
C VAL A 343 -3.87 -7.14 26.75
N LYS A 344 -3.71 -6.08 27.55
CA LYS A 344 -4.78 -5.15 27.90
C LYS A 344 -4.51 -3.85 27.16
N PHE A 345 -5.33 -3.55 26.16
CA PHE A 345 -5.35 -2.22 25.55
C PHE A 345 -5.86 -1.24 26.62
N GLN A 346 -4.95 -0.47 27.21
CA GLN A 346 -5.33 0.58 28.15
C GLN A 346 -5.81 1.80 27.36
N ASP A 347 -6.97 2.32 27.74
CA ASP A 347 -7.38 3.67 27.34
C ASP A 347 -6.40 4.65 27.98
N THR A 348 -5.50 5.18 27.15
CA THR A 348 -4.51 6.17 27.60
C THR A 348 -5.12 7.55 27.54
N ASN A 349 -4.81 8.39 28.53
CA ASN A 349 -5.12 9.81 28.45
C ASN A 349 -4.46 10.40 27.20
N VAL A 350 -5.30 10.82 26.25
CA VAL A 350 -4.85 11.44 25.01
C VAL A 350 -4.39 12.87 25.33
N PRO A 351 -3.10 13.22 25.18
CA PRO A 351 -2.65 14.59 25.38
C PRO A 351 -3.31 15.49 24.33
N SER A 352 -3.40 16.80 24.58
CA SER A 352 -3.94 17.71 23.55
C SER A 352 -2.96 17.88 22.38
N ILE A 353 -1.67 17.98 22.69
CA ILE A 353 -0.57 18.21 21.74
C ILE A 353 0.61 17.32 22.14
N MET A 354 1.31 16.78 21.14
CA MET A 354 2.58 16.08 21.28
C MET A 354 3.67 16.90 20.60
N VAL A 355 4.84 16.94 21.23
CA VAL A 355 6.05 17.54 20.66
C VAL A 355 7.12 16.46 20.64
N GLU A 356 7.73 16.25 19.48
CA GLU A 356 8.78 15.26 19.27
C GLU A 356 9.96 15.95 18.59
N GLU A 357 11.19 15.63 19.00
CA GLU A 357 12.39 16.06 18.30
C GLU A 357 12.77 15.06 17.20
N LEU A 358 13.09 15.57 16.02
CA LEU A 358 13.57 14.81 14.88
C LEU A 358 15.10 14.92 14.78
N CYS A 359 15.79 13.79 14.93
CA CYS A 359 17.25 13.74 14.89
C CYS A 359 17.80 13.91 13.46
N GLY A 360 18.80 14.80 13.31
CA GLY A 360 19.67 14.86 12.13
C GLY A 360 19.08 15.47 10.86
N ARG A 361 18.14 16.42 10.96
CA ARG A 361 17.63 17.20 9.80
C ARG A 361 18.39 18.53 9.59
N ASP A 362 18.24 19.10 8.38
CA ASP A 362 18.68 20.43 7.95
C ASP A 362 20.08 20.89 8.45
N ARG A 363 21.14 20.21 8.00
CA ARG A 363 22.55 20.58 8.27
C ARG A 363 22.87 20.73 9.78
N GLY A 364 22.19 19.97 10.64
CA GLY A 364 22.42 19.95 12.08
C GLY A 364 21.52 20.89 12.90
N LYS A 365 20.53 21.54 12.27
CA LYS A 365 19.51 22.29 13.02
C LYS A 365 18.54 21.31 13.70
N ARG A 366 18.26 21.55 14.98
CA ARG A 366 17.23 20.83 15.72
C ARG A 366 15.87 21.06 15.05
N THR A 367 15.10 19.99 14.91
CA THR A 367 13.81 20.00 14.24
C THR A 367 12.79 19.37 15.15
N TYR A 368 11.62 19.98 15.27
CA TYR A 368 10.55 19.52 16.15
C TYR A 368 9.27 19.36 15.37
N THR A 369 8.51 18.33 15.69
CA THR A 369 7.15 18.15 15.19
C THR A 369 6.17 18.38 16.31
N VAL A 370 5.20 19.26 16.07
CA VAL A 370 4.09 19.54 16.98
C VAL A 370 2.84 18.95 16.35
N THR A 371 2.24 17.95 16.99
CA THR A 371 1.08 17.22 16.45
C THR A 371 -0.09 17.26 17.44
N PRO A 372 -1.28 17.71 17.03
CA PRO A 372 -2.50 17.50 17.82
C PRO A 372 -2.76 16.00 17.99
N ALA A 373 -2.96 15.51 19.21
CA ALA A 373 -3.13 14.06 19.41
C ALA A 373 -4.53 13.56 19.03
N GLN A 374 -5.47 14.48 18.83
CA GLN A 374 -6.71 14.20 18.13
C GLN A 374 -6.62 14.74 16.71
N ILE A 375 -7.15 13.97 15.76
CA ILE A 375 -7.41 14.47 14.41
C ILE A 375 -8.46 15.58 14.56
N THR A 376 -8.01 16.83 14.61
CA THR A 376 -8.89 18.01 14.68
C THR A 376 -9.36 18.39 13.28
N ASN A 377 -10.42 19.20 13.20
CA ASN A 377 -10.88 19.79 11.95
C ASN A 377 -9.73 20.46 11.19
N GLU A 378 -9.81 20.48 9.85
CA GLU A 378 -8.79 21.08 9.00
C GLU A 378 -8.47 22.51 9.42
N ILE A 379 -7.19 22.83 9.64
CA ILE A 379 -6.77 24.20 9.91
C ILE A 379 -6.85 25.05 8.64
N ASP A 380 -7.29 26.30 8.80
CA ASP A 380 -7.33 27.26 7.70
C ASP A 380 -5.92 27.79 7.39
N LEU A 381 -5.31 27.21 6.36
CA LEU A 381 -3.98 27.59 5.87
C LEU A 381 -3.88 29.08 5.48
N SER A 382 -4.98 29.74 5.11
CA SER A 382 -4.97 31.16 4.77
C SER A 382 -4.80 32.04 6.02
N ARG A 383 -5.34 31.61 7.17
CA ARG A 383 -5.11 32.29 8.46
C ARG A 383 -3.67 32.11 8.93
N ILE A 384 -3.14 30.88 8.86
CA ILE A 384 -1.74 30.61 9.19
C ILE A 384 -0.80 31.51 8.37
N LEU A 385 -1.05 31.62 7.06
CA LEU A 385 -0.24 32.48 6.19
C LEU A 385 -0.31 33.95 6.60
N LYS A 386 -1.51 34.47 6.91
CA LYS A 386 -1.67 35.86 7.36
C LYS A 386 -0.92 36.14 8.66
N THR A 387 -0.97 35.20 9.61
CA THR A 387 -0.21 35.30 10.86
C THR A 387 1.30 35.23 10.59
N ALA A 388 1.73 34.37 9.65
CA ALA A 388 3.13 34.28 9.23
C ALA A 388 3.66 35.61 8.68
N GLU A 389 2.94 36.21 7.73
CA GLU A 389 3.31 37.50 7.11
C GLU A 389 3.37 38.62 8.15
N SER A 390 2.41 38.66 9.09
CA SER A 390 2.37 39.65 10.18
C SER A 390 3.55 39.52 11.15
N ASN A 391 4.14 38.33 11.25
CA ASN A 391 5.31 38.04 12.08
C ASN A 391 6.63 38.03 11.29
N GLY A 392 6.63 38.55 10.05
CA GLY A 392 7.83 38.69 9.22
C GLY A 392 8.34 37.40 8.59
N TYR A 393 7.49 36.36 8.52
CA TYR A 393 7.81 35.14 7.76
C TYR A 393 7.46 35.32 6.28
N VAL A 394 8.24 34.68 5.42
CA VAL A 394 8.06 34.66 3.96
C VAL A 394 7.57 33.28 3.55
N LEU A 395 6.54 33.24 2.69
CA LEU A 395 6.04 32.00 2.09
C LEU A 395 7.10 31.37 1.18
N LYS A 396 7.39 30.09 1.40
CA LYS A 396 8.29 29.29 0.56
C LYS A 396 7.53 28.35 -0.35
N SER A 397 6.45 27.73 0.14
CA SER A 397 5.59 26.83 -0.62
C SER A 397 4.17 26.82 -0.05
N LYS A 398 3.16 26.67 -0.90
CA LYS A 398 1.76 26.49 -0.52
C LYS A 398 1.11 25.46 -1.43
N GLY A 399 0.56 24.41 -0.83
CA GLY A 399 -0.31 23.45 -1.47
C GLY A 399 -1.71 23.47 -0.84
N ASN A 400 -2.51 22.48 -1.19
CA ASN A 400 -3.84 22.23 -0.61
C ASN A 400 -3.74 21.54 0.76
N LEU A 401 -2.70 20.73 0.99
CA LEU A 401 -2.54 19.94 2.23
C LEU A 401 -1.58 20.57 3.24
N GLY A 402 -0.89 21.65 2.87
CA GLY A 402 -0.02 22.38 3.78
C GLY A 402 0.66 23.58 3.15
N LEU A 403 1.42 24.31 3.97
CA LEU A 403 2.28 25.40 3.54
C LEU A 403 3.58 25.40 4.32
N THR A 404 4.62 26.00 3.74
CA THR A 404 5.92 26.19 4.37
C THR A 404 6.31 27.67 4.34
N VAL A 405 6.70 28.21 5.49
CA VAL A 405 7.14 29.60 5.69
C VAL A 405 8.52 29.65 6.34
N SER A 406 9.27 30.72 6.12
CA SER A 406 10.61 30.90 6.69
C SER A 406 10.82 32.31 7.23
N ASN A 407 11.57 32.45 8.31
CA ASN A 407 12.06 33.73 8.81
C ASN A 407 13.58 33.81 8.64
N GLN A 408 14.03 34.56 7.63
CA GLN A 408 15.46 34.78 7.31
C GLN A 408 16.30 33.50 7.30
N ASP A 409 15.68 32.36 6.95
CA ASP A 409 16.26 31.01 6.99
C ASP A 409 16.80 30.55 8.36
N LYS A 410 16.47 31.30 9.43
CA LYS A 410 16.71 30.91 10.84
C LYS A 410 15.71 29.86 11.29
N LEU A 411 14.43 30.10 10.98
CA LEU A 411 13.33 29.19 11.24
C LEU A 411 12.65 28.84 9.93
N LEU A 412 12.38 27.54 9.74
CA LEU A 412 11.54 27.03 8.67
C LEU A 412 10.39 26.28 9.32
N ILE A 413 9.15 26.62 8.96
CA ILE A 413 7.95 26.05 9.56
C ILE A 413 7.04 25.54 8.46
N SER A 414 6.68 24.26 8.53
CA SER A 414 5.72 23.63 7.64
C SER A 414 4.47 23.26 8.42
N PHE A 415 3.32 23.82 8.05
CA PHE A 415 2.01 23.51 8.62
C PHE A 415 1.21 22.62 7.68
N LEU A 416 0.53 21.62 8.24
CA LEU A 416 -0.35 20.71 7.54
C LEU A 416 -1.81 21.01 7.88
N THR A 417 -2.74 20.69 6.96
CA THR A 417 -4.18 20.83 7.22
C THR A 417 -4.65 20.01 8.43
N SER A 418 -3.94 18.94 8.80
CA SER A 418 -4.20 18.16 10.02
C SER A 418 -3.92 18.91 11.34
N GLY A 419 -3.35 20.11 11.28
CA GLY A 419 -2.89 20.87 12.43
C GLY A 419 -1.47 20.52 12.86
N ALA A 420 -0.87 19.46 12.30
CA ALA A 420 0.53 19.16 12.58
C ALA A 420 1.47 20.20 11.97
N ALA A 421 2.58 20.48 12.64
CA ALA A 421 3.61 21.39 12.17
C ALA A 421 5.00 20.81 12.37
N THR A 422 5.89 21.03 11.39
CA THR A 422 7.33 20.77 11.51
C THR A 422 8.06 22.10 11.64
N ILE A 423 8.87 22.26 12.68
CA ILE A 423 9.58 23.49 13.04
C ILE A 423 11.08 23.18 13.06
N VAL A 424 11.80 23.69 12.06
CA VAL A 424 13.26 23.57 11.94
C VAL A 424 13.91 24.82 12.50
N GLY A 425 14.92 24.64 13.35
CA GLY A 425 15.74 25.72 13.93
C GLY A 425 15.32 26.21 15.31
N ALA A 426 14.25 25.64 15.90
CA ALA A 426 13.93 25.87 17.31
C ALA A 426 15.01 25.25 18.22
N LYS A 427 15.26 25.83 19.40
CA LYS A 427 16.34 25.38 20.30
C LYS A 427 15.87 24.40 21.37
N SER A 428 14.56 24.26 21.58
CA SER A 428 13.97 23.36 22.58
C SER A 428 12.53 23.02 22.22
N GLU A 429 11.98 21.95 22.78
CA GLU A 429 10.55 21.61 22.68
C GLU A 429 9.65 22.77 23.14
N LYS A 430 10.05 23.46 24.22
CA LYS A 430 9.30 24.61 24.76
C LYS A 430 9.26 25.77 23.77
N GLU A 431 10.37 26.05 23.07
CA GLU A 431 10.42 27.06 22.02
C GLU A 431 9.59 26.65 20.81
N ALA A 432 9.69 25.39 20.37
CA ALA A 432 8.88 24.87 19.27
C ALA A 432 7.38 24.99 19.56
N LEU A 433 6.95 24.63 20.77
CA LEU A 433 5.55 24.78 21.19
C LEU A 433 5.11 26.25 21.26
N SER A 434 5.98 27.14 21.74
CA SER A 434 5.71 28.59 21.77
C SER A 434 5.56 29.17 20.37
N ILE A 435 6.41 28.75 19.42
CA ILE A 435 6.32 29.14 18.02
C ILE A 435 4.99 28.65 17.46
N TYR A 436 4.68 27.35 17.59
CA TYR A 436 3.43 26.76 17.13
C TYR A 436 2.20 27.52 17.64
N ASN A 437 2.14 27.80 18.95
CA ASN A 437 1.02 28.50 19.57
C ASN A 437 0.82 29.92 18.99
N THR A 438 1.90 30.60 18.60
CA THR A 438 1.82 31.92 17.95
C THR A 438 0.96 31.89 16.67
N PHE A 439 0.97 30.77 15.94
CA PHE A 439 0.17 30.61 14.72
C PHE A 439 -1.23 30.07 14.98
N THR A 440 -1.42 29.29 16.06
CA THR A 440 -2.67 28.58 16.32
C THR A 440 -3.56 29.18 17.39
N GLU A 441 -3.09 30.18 18.15
CA GLU A 441 -3.89 30.85 19.20
C GLU A 441 -5.14 31.53 18.64
N GLU A 442 -5.09 32.08 17.43
CA GLU A 442 -6.25 32.68 16.74
C GLU A 442 -7.19 31.64 16.08
N LEU A 443 -6.80 30.36 16.05
CA LEU A 443 -7.57 29.26 15.48
C LEU A 443 -8.44 28.53 16.51
N LYS A 444 -8.27 28.82 17.81
CA LYS A 444 -9.19 28.32 18.83
C LYS A 444 -10.58 28.90 18.55
N PRO A 445 -11.66 28.10 18.51
CA PRO A 445 -13.00 28.67 18.47
C PRO A 445 -13.12 29.63 19.65
N LYS A 446 -13.60 30.86 19.39
CA LYS A 446 -14.02 31.74 20.48
C LYS A 446 -15.02 30.93 21.29
N VAL A 447 -14.64 30.55 22.51
CA VAL A 447 -15.59 30.05 23.49
C VAL A 447 -16.49 31.24 23.80
N SER A 448 -17.62 31.31 23.11
CA SER A 448 -18.72 32.22 23.41
C SER A 448 -19.59 31.62 24.50
#